data_AF-A0A6P0P6Z0-F1
#
_entry.id   AF-A0A6P0P6Z0-F1
#
_cell.length_a   1.000
_cell.length_b   1.000
_cell.length_c   1.000
_cell.angle_alpha   90.00
_cell.angle_beta   90.00
_cell.angle_gamma   90.00
#
_symmetry.space_group_name_H-M   'P 1'
#
loop_
_entity.id
_entity.type
_entity.pdbx_description
1 polymer ?
#
loop_
_entity_poly.entity_id
_entity_poly.type
_entity_poly.pdbx_seq_one_letter_code
_entity_poly.pdbx_strand_id
1 'polypeptide(L)'
;MNDSWFLTVNRQGKNKIQINSTEIYQSLYLEIKQRLELDISVVQVLEWMVNTVVVAYENYQRQHNTKIAQLTTGALNNSKRRWHEFIVTGFFAKVAINFDLEYKIPLITFRLSSSRDETQPEFFRIFQTKEFQTSYPLENIETIKKNFFLKY
;
A
#
# COMPACT_ATOMS: atom_id res chain seq x y z
N MET A 1 24.56 2.42 -0.69
CA MET A 1 23.23 2.87 -0.26
C MET A 1 22.45 3.22 -1.52
N ASN A 2 21.16 2.89 -1.60
CA ASN A 2 20.39 3.11 -2.82
C ASN A 2 19.71 4.48 -2.74
N ASP A 3 20.30 5.49 -3.38
CA ASP A 3 19.80 6.88 -3.36
C ASP A 3 18.35 7.00 -3.85
N SER A 4 17.88 6.04 -4.65
CA SER A 4 16.50 5.97 -5.14
C SER A 4 15.44 5.78 -4.04
N TRP A 5 15.85 5.49 -2.80
CA TRP A 5 14.98 5.46 -1.62
C TRP A 5 14.44 6.84 -1.25
N PHE A 6 15.15 7.91 -1.60
CA PHE A 6 14.82 9.28 -1.23
C PHE A 6 14.76 10.16 -2.47
N LEU A 7 13.56 10.66 -2.78
CA LEU A 7 13.34 11.55 -3.91
C LEU A 7 13.25 12.99 -3.44
N THR A 8 14.06 13.88 -4.02
CA THR A 8 13.87 15.31 -3.84
C THR A 8 12.73 15.77 -4.73
N VAL A 9 11.64 16.24 -4.13
CA VAL A 9 10.47 16.77 -4.83
C VAL A 9 10.30 18.24 -4.51
N ASN A 10 10.06 19.07 -5.53
CA ASN A 10 9.70 20.46 -5.32
C ASN A 10 8.18 20.53 -5.06
N ARG A 11 7.79 21.01 -3.87
CA ARG A 11 6.38 21.27 -3.54
C ARG A 11 6.26 22.69 -3.03
N GLN A 12 5.46 23.50 -3.72
CA GLN A 12 5.21 24.91 -3.36
C GLN A 12 6.53 25.71 -3.22
N GLY A 13 7.48 25.49 -4.14
CA GLY A 13 8.77 26.20 -4.17
C GLY A 13 9.79 25.73 -3.13
N LYS A 14 9.48 24.70 -2.33
CA LYS A 14 10.40 24.13 -1.34
C LYS A 14 10.78 22.70 -1.72
N ASN A 15 12.08 22.41 -1.72
CA ASN A 15 12.59 21.06 -1.85
C ASN A 15 12.23 20.26 -0.60
N LYS A 16 11.55 19.13 -0.80
CA LYS A 16 11.18 18.18 0.24
C LYS A 16 11.71 16.81 -0.14
N ILE A 17 12.03 16.00 0.86
CA ILE A 17 12.36 14.59 0.64
C ILE A 17 11.07 13.78 0.72
N GLN A 18 10.87 12.93 -0.28
CA GLN A 18 9.82 11.94 -0.34
C GLN A 18 10.43 10.54 -0.22
N ILE A 19 9.86 9.72 0.65
CA ILE A 19 10.21 8.31 0.80
C ILE A 19 9.66 7.53 -0.40
N ASN A 20 10.53 6.82 -1.11
CA ASN A 20 10.12 5.94 -2.20
C ASN A 20 9.75 4.55 -1.66
N SER A 21 8.53 4.41 -1.14
CA SER A 21 8.10 3.19 -0.46
C SER A 21 8.16 1.93 -1.36
N THR A 22 7.91 2.07 -2.66
CA THR A 22 7.95 0.94 -3.61
C THR A 22 9.37 0.41 -3.74
N GLU A 23 10.33 1.29 -3.99
CA GLU A 23 11.74 0.93 -4.14
C GLU A 23 12.32 0.32 -2.86
N ILE A 24 11.99 0.89 -1.71
CA ILE A 24 12.40 0.35 -0.40
C ILE A 24 11.87 -1.07 -0.23
N TYR A 25 10.59 -1.29 -0.53
CA TYR A 25 10.00 -2.63 -0.42
C TYR A 25 10.67 -3.63 -1.36
N GLN A 26 10.91 -3.24 -2.61
CA GLN A 26 11.55 -4.10 -3.62
C GLN A 26 12.98 -4.45 -3.24
N SER A 27 13.77 -3.46 -2.81
CA SER A 27 15.16 -3.68 -2.40
C SER A 27 15.30 -4.49 -1.10
N LEU A 28 14.33 -4.38 -0.19
CA LEU A 28 14.31 -5.17 1.06
C LEU A 28 13.55 -6.51 0.93
N TYR A 29 12.99 -6.83 -0.25
CA TYR A 29 12.06 -7.95 -0.42
C TYR A 29 12.60 -9.29 0.11
N LEU A 30 13.86 -9.62 -0.19
CA LEU A 30 14.47 -10.89 0.24
C LEU A 30 14.59 -10.96 1.77
N GLU A 31 14.99 -9.88 2.42
CA GLU A 31 15.12 -9.83 3.87
C GLU A 31 13.75 -9.81 4.57
N ILE A 32 12.77 -9.11 3.99
CA ILE A 32 11.37 -9.15 4.43
C ILE A 32 10.87 -10.60 4.41
N LYS A 33 11.09 -11.31 3.29
CA LYS A 33 10.69 -12.72 3.13
C LYS A 33 11.35 -13.61 4.19
N GLN A 34 12.66 -13.52 4.36
CA GLN A 34 13.40 -14.31 5.35
C GLN A 34 12.90 -14.04 6.78
N ARG A 35 12.67 -12.78 7.15
CA ARG A 35 12.15 -12.43 8.48
C ARG A 35 10.76 -13.03 8.73
N LEU A 36 9.89 -12.99 7.72
CA LEU A 36 8.55 -13.59 7.81
C LEU A 36 8.60 -15.12 7.88
N GLU A 37 9.61 -15.76 7.31
CA GLU A 37 9.85 -17.21 7.42
C GLU A 37 10.41 -17.63 8.80
N LEU A 38 11.01 -16.70 9.55
CA LEU A 38 11.51 -16.92 10.91
C LEU A 38 10.44 -16.67 11.99
N ASP A 39 9.15 -16.77 11.64
CA ASP A 39 7.99 -16.51 12.50
C ASP A 39 7.97 -15.12 13.17
N ILE A 40 8.66 -14.13 12.58
CA ILE A 40 8.60 -12.74 13.03
C ILE A 40 7.25 -12.14 12.60
N SER A 41 6.57 -11.47 13.52
CA SER A 41 5.30 -10.83 13.20
C SER A 41 5.45 -9.72 12.15
N VAL A 42 4.43 -9.53 11.32
CA VAL A 42 4.41 -8.44 10.31
C VAL A 42 4.67 -7.07 10.96
N VAL A 43 4.18 -6.86 12.19
CA VAL A 43 4.41 -5.62 12.95
C VAL A 43 5.91 -5.39 13.20
N GLN A 44 6.62 -6.41 13.65
CA GLN A 44 8.07 -6.34 13.91
C GLN A 44 8.86 -6.15 12.62
N VAL A 45 8.47 -6.80 11.51
CA VAL A 45 9.09 -6.56 10.20
C VAL A 45 8.92 -5.10 9.77
N LEU A 46 7.72 -4.54 9.95
CA LEU A 46 7.46 -3.14 9.61
C LEU A 46 8.23 -2.15 10.49
N GLU A 47 8.39 -2.44 11.78
CA GLU A 47 9.23 -1.65 12.68
C GLU A 47 10.70 -1.68 12.27
N TRP A 48 11.21 -2.87 11.94
CA TRP A 48 12.55 -3.03 11.38
C TRP A 48 12.73 -2.22 10.07
N MET A 49 11.76 -2.26 9.16
CA MET A 49 11.80 -1.46 7.93
C MET A 49 11.84 0.04 8.21
N VAL A 50 11.03 0.53 9.17
CA VAL A 50 11.05 1.94 9.59
C VAL A 50 12.44 2.33 10.11
N ASN A 51 13.01 1.53 11.00
CA ASN A 51 14.35 1.79 11.55
C ASN A 51 15.43 1.78 10.46
N THR A 52 15.34 0.83 9.52
CA THR A 52 16.25 0.74 8.37
C THR A 52 16.20 1.99 7.50
N VAL A 53 15.00 2.54 7.26
CA VAL A 53 14.82 3.77 6.48
C VAL A 53 15.31 5.00 7.24
N VAL A 54 15.11 5.09 8.55
CA VAL A 54 15.64 6.18 9.38
C VAL A 54 17.16 6.22 9.30
N VAL A 55 17.82 5.07 9.54
CA VAL A 55 19.28 4.94 9.43
C VAL A 55 19.77 5.25 8.02
N ALA A 56 19.04 4.78 7.00
CA ALA A 56 19.38 5.07 5.62
C ALA A 56 19.30 6.57 5.30
N TYR A 57 18.30 7.26 5.83
CA TYR A 57 18.14 8.70 5.62
C TYR A 57 19.26 9.49 6.28
N GLU A 58 19.66 9.16 7.50
CA GLU A 58 20.79 9.82 8.16
C GLU A 58 22.09 9.70 7.35
N ASN A 59 22.33 8.52 6.77
CA ASN A 59 23.48 8.29 5.92
C ASN A 59 23.39 9.06 4.60
N TYR A 60 22.22 9.09 3.97
CA TYR A 60 21.96 9.91 2.77
C TYR A 60 22.25 11.40 3.03
N GLN A 61 21.80 11.92 4.17
CA GLN A 61 22.05 13.33 4.54
C GLN A 61 23.54 13.64 4.69
N ARG A 62 24.29 12.75 5.35
CA ARG A 62 25.74 12.88 5.50
C ARG A 62 26.46 12.85 4.14
N GLN A 63 26.08 11.90 3.27
CA GLN A 63 26.70 11.71 1.95
C GLN A 63 26.49 12.90 1.01
N HIS A 64 25.28 13.47 1.00
CA HIS A 64 24.95 14.61 0.13
C HIS A 64 25.19 15.98 0.79
N ASN A 65 25.76 16.00 2.00
CA ASN A 65 25.93 17.22 2.80
C ASN A 65 24.66 18.08 2.89
N THR A 66 23.50 17.42 3.04
CA THR A 66 22.20 18.09 3.08
C THR A 66 21.69 18.20 4.51
N LYS A 67 21.31 19.42 4.95
CA LYS A 67 20.61 19.66 6.22
C LYS A 67 19.11 19.76 6.00
N ILE A 68 18.51 18.72 5.43
CA ILE A 68 17.05 18.67 5.26
C ILE A 68 16.42 18.30 6.61
N ALA A 69 15.19 18.75 6.87
CA ALA A 69 14.45 18.36 8.07
C ALA A 69 14.36 16.83 8.20
N GLN A 70 14.28 16.35 9.44
CA GLN A 70 14.07 14.93 9.74
C GLN A 70 12.82 14.40 9.02
N LEU A 71 12.82 13.10 8.70
CA LEU A 71 11.62 12.44 8.22
C LEU A 71 10.50 12.60 9.25
N THR A 72 9.34 13.09 8.80
CA THR A 72 8.22 13.29 9.71
C THR A 72 7.59 11.95 10.08
N THR A 73 7.06 11.86 11.31
CA THR A 73 6.28 10.69 11.76
C THR A 73 5.15 10.36 10.79
N GLY A 74 4.51 11.38 10.18
CA GLY A 74 3.48 11.19 9.17
C GLY A 74 4.00 10.51 7.88
N ALA A 75 5.19 10.90 7.39
CA ALA A 75 5.78 10.26 6.20
C ALA A 75 6.17 8.80 6.47
N LEU A 76 6.71 8.52 7.65
CA LEU A 76 7.06 7.18 8.10
C LEU A 76 5.80 6.31 8.26
N ASN A 77 4.74 6.83 8.90
CA ASN A 77 3.48 6.10 9.08
C ASN A 77 2.79 5.78 7.75
N ASN A 78 2.79 6.74 6.81
CA ASN A 78 2.26 6.50 5.46
C ASN A 78 3.04 5.41 4.72
N SER A 79 4.38 5.41 4.84
CA SER A 79 5.22 4.38 4.24
C SER A 79 5.01 3.02 4.90
N LYS A 80 4.95 2.97 6.24
CA LYS A 80 4.64 1.77 7.03
C LYS A 80 3.30 1.14 6.60
N ARG A 81 2.24 1.96 6.47
CA ARG A 81 0.94 1.50 5.97
C ARG A 81 1.05 0.89 4.56
N ARG A 82 1.77 1.55 3.66
CA ARG A 82 1.96 1.07 2.29
C ARG A 82 2.73 -0.24 2.22
N TRP A 83 3.77 -0.41 3.03
CA TRP A 83 4.51 -1.67 3.13
C TRP A 83 3.66 -2.79 3.74
N HIS A 84 2.85 -2.47 4.75
CA HIS A 84 1.88 -3.42 5.30
C HIS A 84 0.93 -3.94 4.21
N GLU A 85 0.36 -3.04 3.40
CA GLU A 85 -0.48 -3.41 2.26
C GLU A 85 0.24 -4.30 1.24
N PHE A 86 1.52 -4.02 0.94
CA PHE A 86 2.32 -4.86 0.04
C PHE A 86 2.55 -6.26 0.60
N ILE A 87 2.93 -6.38 1.87
CA ILE A 87 3.15 -7.67 2.54
C ILE A 87 1.86 -8.49 2.52
N VAL A 88 0.74 -7.90 2.98
CA VAL A 88 -0.55 -8.60 3.06
C VAL A 88 -1.05 -9.00 1.67
N THR A 89 -0.95 -8.11 0.68
CA THR A 89 -1.35 -8.42 -0.70
C THR A 89 -0.49 -9.54 -1.29
N GLY A 90 0.82 -9.55 -1.00
CA GLY A 90 1.72 -10.65 -1.40
C GLY A 90 1.32 -12.00 -0.81
N PHE A 91 0.93 -12.04 0.47
CA PHE A 91 0.42 -13.25 1.10
C PHE A 91 -0.88 -13.74 0.46
N PHE A 92 -1.86 -12.87 0.25
CA PHE A 92 -3.11 -13.24 -0.40
C PHE A 92 -2.91 -13.69 -1.84
N ALA A 93 -2.02 -13.04 -2.59
CA ALA A 93 -1.67 -13.46 -3.93
C ALA A 93 -1.07 -14.88 -3.93
N LYS A 94 -0.20 -15.19 -2.96
CA LYS A 94 0.33 -16.56 -2.80
C LYS A 94 -0.76 -17.59 -2.53
N VAL A 95 -1.70 -17.28 -1.62
CA VAL A 95 -2.86 -18.15 -1.34
C VAL A 95 -3.71 -18.36 -2.59
N ALA A 96 -4.01 -17.27 -3.31
CA ALA A 96 -4.79 -17.30 -4.55
C ALA A 96 -4.15 -18.17 -5.63
N ILE A 97 -2.84 -18.01 -5.84
CA ILE A 97 -2.07 -18.80 -6.81
C ILE A 97 -2.10 -20.28 -6.41
N ASN A 98 -1.87 -20.59 -5.13
CA ASN A 98 -1.92 -21.97 -4.65
C ASN A 98 -3.30 -22.59 -4.85
N PHE A 99 -4.36 -21.84 -4.56
CA PHE A 99 -5.74 -22.28 -4.74
C PHE A 99 -6.07 -22.55 -6.21
N ASP A 100 -5.67 -21.67 -7.12
CA ASP A 100 -5.81 -21.89 -8.57
C ASP A 100 -5.04 -23.14 -9.03
N LEU A 101 -3.81 -23.31 -8.55
CA LEU A 101 -2.99 -24.48 -8.89
C LEU A 101 -3.60 -25.80 -8.39
N GLU A 102 -4.22 -25.82 -7.20
CA GLU A 102 -4.82 -26.99 -6.57
C GLU A 102 -6.20 -27.33 -7.14
N TYR A 103 -7.10 -26.34 -7.20
CA TYR A 103 -8.52 -26.54 -7.53
C TYR A 103 -8.86 -26.23 -8.99
N LYS A 104 -7.93 -25.64 -9.75
CA LYS A 104 -8.16 -25.15 -11.13
C LYS A 104 -9.30 -24.12 -11.21
N ILE A 105 -9.49 -23.37 -10.13
CA ILE A 105 -10.46 -22.28 -10.06
C ILE A 105 -9.69 -20.96 -10.19
N PRO A 106 -9.91 -20.19 -11.27
CA PRO A 106 -9.20 -18.94 -11.47
C PRO A 106 -9.58 -17.92 -10.39
N LEU A 107 -8.59 -17.50 -9.60
CA LEU A 107 -8.77 -16.50 -8.55
C LEU A 107 -7.91 -15.28 -8.83
N ILE A 108 -8.56 -14.11 -8.91
CA ILE A 108 -7.88 -12.83 -9.16
C ILE A 108 -7.85 -12.04 -7.85
N THR A 109 -6.64 -11.69 -7.40
CA THR A 109 -6.45 -10.76 -6.29
C THR A 109 -6.08 -9.40 -6.83
N PHE A 110 -6.75 -8.36 -6.34
CA PHE A 110 -6.41 -6.98 -6.68
C PHE A 110 -6.52 -6.10 -5.44
N ARG A 111 -5.64 -5.10 -5.37
CA ARG A 111 -5.69 -4.07 -4.35
C ARG A 111 -6.61 -2.96 -4.80
N LEU A 112 -7.67 -2.71 -4.04
CA LEU A 112 -8.51 -1.55 -4.25
C LEU A 112 -7.76 -0.26 -3.90
N SER A 113 -7.91 0.77 -4.72
CA SER A 113 -7.50 2.12 -4.34
C SER A 113 -8.30 2.57 -3.12
N SER A 114 -7.69 3.41 -2.28
CA SER A 114 -8.44 4.11 -1.23
C SER A 114 -9.61 4.84 -1.88
N SER A 115 -10.84 4.68 -1.37
CA SER A 115 -11.98 5.51 -1.75
C SER A 115 -11.68 6.96 -1.37
N ARG A 116 -11.11 7.72 -2.30
CA ARG A 116 -10.89 9.17 -2.15
C ARG A 116 -12.17 9.95 -2.39
N ASP A 117 -13.11 9.32 -3.08
CA ASP A 117 -14.45 9.84 -3.32
C ASP A 117 -15.42 9.11 -2.37
N GLU A 118 -15.96 9.85 -1.41
CA GLU A 118 -16.95 9.36 -0.45
C GLU A 118 -18.29 9.05 -1.13
N THR A 119 -18.51 9.53 -2.35
CA THR A 119 -19.77 9.39 -3.08
C THR A 119 -19.82 8.13 -3.95
N GLN A 120 -18.65 7.59 -4.34
CA GLN A 120 -18.56 6.36 -5.15
C GLN A 120 -17.37 5.48 -4.72
N PRO A 121 -17.63 4.45 -3.89
CA PRO A 121 -16.61 3.46 -3.57
C PRO A 121 -16.10 2.76 -4.84
N GLU A 122 -14.78 2.76 -5.04
CA GLU A 122 -14.08 2.07 -6.14
C GLU A 122 -14.44 0.57 -6.22
N PHE A 123 -14.87 -0.02 -5.10
CA PHE A 123 -15.44 -1.37 -5.04
C PHE A 123 -16.59 -1.59 -6.03
N PHE A 124 -17.49 -0.62 -6.23
CA PHE A 124 -18.62 -0.81 -7.13
C PHE A 124 -18.21 -0.83 -8.61
N ARG A 125 -17.01 -0.36 -8.94
CA ARG A 125 -16.50 -0.39 -10.32
C ARG A 125 -16.02 -1.78 -10.75
N ILE A 126 -15.97 -2.74 -9.83
CA ILE A 126 -15.62 -4.13 -10.14
C ILE A 126 -16.79 -4.82 -10.87
N PHE A 127 -18.02 -4.38 -10.63
CA PHE A 127 -19.22 -5.00 -11.18
C PHE A 127 -19.58 -4.41 -12.55
N GLN A 128 -20.19 -5.23 -13.38
CA GLN A 128 -20.74 -4.80 -14.67
C GLN A 128 -21.99 -3.95 -14.45
N THR A 129 -22.21 -2.95 -15.29
CA THR A 129 -23.38 -2.06 -15.20
C THR A 129 -24.72 -2.82 -15.17
N LYS A 130 -24.81 -3.95 -15.87
CA LYS A 130 -26.02 -4.79 -15.90
C LYS A 130 -26.38 -5.38 -14.54
N GLU A 131 -25.40 -5.61 -13.67
CA GLU A 131 -25.63 -6.22 -12.36
C GLU A 131 -26.46 -5.31 -11.43
N PHE A 132 -26.52 -4.01 -11.76
CA PHE A 132 -27.32 -3.00 -11.07
C PHE A 132 -28.73 -2.80 -11.66
N GLN A 133 -29.09 -3.51 -12.73
CA GLN A 133 -30.39 -3.39 -13.38
C GLN A 133 -31.47 -4.20 -12.66
N THR A 134 -32.73 -3.91 -12.97
CA THR A 134 -33.86 -4.65 -12.39
C THR A 134 -33.77 -6.15 -12.66
N SER A 135 -34.09 -6.94 -11.63
CA SER A 135 -33.96 -8.41 -11.60
C SER A 135 -32.53 -8.97 -11.56
N TYR A 136 -31.51 -8.13 -11.36
CA TYR A 136 -30.13 -8.56 -11.13
C TYR A 136 -29.71 -8.46 -9.66
N PRO A 137 -28.66 -9.19 -9.22
CA PRO A 137 -28.28 -9.32 -7.81
C PRO A 137 -28.00 -8.00 -7.09
N LEU A 138 -27.60 -6.93 -7.80
CA LEU A 138 -27.24 -5.64 -7.23
C LEU A 138 -28.26 -4.54 -7.55
N GLU A 139 -29.48 -4.86 -7.99
CA GLU A 139 -30.56 -3.89 -8.29
C GLU A 139 -30.75 -2.86 -7.16
N ASN A 140 -30.73 -3.31 -5.91
CA ASN A 140 -31.01 -2.47 -4.75
C ASN A 140 -29.81 -1.66 -4.25
N ILE A 141 -28.64 -1.73 -4.92
CA ILE A 141 -27.43 -1.11 -4.40
C ILE A 141 -27.53 0.41 -4.38
N GLU A 142 -28.22 1.03 -5.33
CA GLU A 142 -28.37 2.49 -5.37
C GLU A 142 -29.22 3.01 -4.20
N THR A 143 -30.24 2.24 -3.80
CA THR A 143 -31.03 2.53 -2.61
C THR A 143 -30.17 2.42 -1.34
N ILE A 144 -29.33 1.39 -1.26
CA ILE A 144 -28.36 1.24 -0.15
C ILE A 144 -27.36 2.41 -0.17
N LYS A 145 -26.79 2.77 -1.32
CA LYS A 145 -25.82 3.87 -1.44
C LYS A 145 -26.42 5.18 -0.95
N LYS A 146 -27.65 5.50 -1.33
CA LYS A 146 -28.37 6.70 -0.86
C LYS A 146 -28.52 6.71 0.66
N ASN A 147 -28.82 5.57 1.28
CA ASN A 147 -29.01 5.48 2.72
C ASN A 147 -27.71 5.55 3.54
N PHE A 148 -26.57 5.14 2.97
CA PHE A 148 -25.28 5.06 3.65
C PHE A 148 -24.31 6.22 3.33
N PHE A 149 -24.26 6.69 2.07
CA PHE A 149 -23.27 7.69 1.61
C PHE A 149 -23.84 9.10 1.42
N LEU A 150 -25.16 9.25 1.23
CA LEU A 150 -25.81 10.55 0.97
C LEU A 150 -26.61 11.07 2.16
N LYS A 151 -26.27 10.66 3.39
CA LYS A 151 -26.97 11.10 4.59
C LYS A 151 -26.45 12.47 5.09
N TYR A 152 -26.48 13.50 4.22
CA TYR A 152 -26.47 14.92 4.56
C TYR A 152 -27.19 15.73 3.47
#